data_AF-A0A935YFJ0-F1
#
_entry.id   AF-A0A935YFJ0-F1
#
_cell.length_a   1.000
_cell.length_b   1.000
_cell.length_c   1.000
_cell.angle_alpha   90.00
_cell.angle_beta   90.00
_cell.angle_gamma   90.00
#
_symmetry.space_group_name_H-M   'P 1'
#
loop_
_entity.id
_entity.type
_entity.pdbx_description
1 polymer ?
#
loop_
_entity_poly.entity_id
_entity_poly.type
_entity_poly.pdbx_seq_one_letter_code
_entity_poly.pdbx_strand_id
1 'polypeptide(L)'
;MKKFWIVLAVLAVFVVGGFGLLWYAARGLEEHVAIKGGVLVWRVEGDLPEERDDSFWGQVRGGEGATFSETLFALVRAAEDPRITGLVLDIRAADMDWAKLEELRAAVAAFGEEGKPSVAYLEAGFTPDYALAAATERIVLAPEANLMVLGLSAELAFLKDTLAKLGMEADFVHVGAYKSSPERMTRSSASEANLEMVEAIVDDHFDALVDMLAEGRGADRDQVTAWIDQGLYDGPGAVAAGLADTLLYYDEMLDAEFPDQDVTFLEDYLLESPKAGRAAGKVAMVFVTGVIMPGESRFDNLQGKIAGSESIIEDLQAAADDGSVQAVILRVDSPGGSALASDLIWHEIAELRRDKPVIVSMSGMAASGGYYVSCLGDSIFADRGTLTGSIGVFAGKMNRQEMYRKIGVNRQFITRGENALLFSDEGGFTESQRTLFQSQMDGFYERFLEKVADGRGLSRDEVHAVAQGRVWTGRQGAQRGLVDGVGGLRRSLDAAKRRLGLDPAEKITVLTYTEPVSFLERMLLRSLRDGGMAKLAARAGLAEPVRGAGPVADTLNRLSGGLAGALREDGTLAAVALLDGRPLALMPVSIRIR
;
A
#
# COMPACT_ATOMS: atom_id res chain seq x y z
N MET A 1 58.98 -1.63 21.49
CA MET A 1 58.99 -2.65 20.41
C MET A 1 57.86 -3.69 20.51
N LYS A 2 57.80 -4.61 21.49
CA LYS A 2 56.78 -5.69 21.51
C LYS A 2 55.32 -5.23 21.29
N LYS A 3 54.87 -4.15 21.94
CA LYS A 3 53.50 -3.60 21.74
C LYS A 3 53.21 -3.14 20.31
N PHE A 4 54.21 -2.60 19.60
CA PHE A 4 54.07 -2.15 18.20
C PHE A 4 53.79 -3.33 17.26
N TRP A 5 54.55 -4.42 17.39
CA TRP A 5 54.36 -5.63 16.58
C TRP A 5 53.03 -6.34 16.87
N ILE A 6 52.53 -6.29 18.11
CA ILE A 6 51.20 -6.82 18.45
C ILE A 6 50.09 -5.99 17.76
N VAL A 7 50.17 -4.66 17.81
CA VAL A 7 49.22 -3.78 17.11
C VAL A 7 49.28 -4.01 15.59
N LEU A 8 50.48 -4.12 15.01
CA LEU A 8 50.65 -4.37 13.58
C LEU A 8 50.09 -5.75 13.16
N ALA A 9 50.28 -6.79 13.98
CA ALA A 9 49.73 -8.12 13.72
C ALA A 9 48.20 -8.15 13.82
N VAL A 10 47.62 -7.45 14.80
CA VAL A 10 46.15 -7.30 14.91
C VAL A 10 45.60 -6.56 13.70
N LEU A 11 46.23 -5.44 13.29
CA LEU A 11 45.85 -4.71 12.07
C LEU A 11 45.95 -5.58 10.82
N ALA A 12 47.01 -6.38 10.67
CA ALA A 12 47.14 -7.31 9.55
C ALA A 12 46.04 -8.38 9.54
N VAL A 13 45.65 -8.92 10.71
CA VAL A 13 44.52 -9.86 10.82
C VAL A 13 43.19 -9.19 10.48
N PHE A 14 42.96 -7.94 10.89
CA PHE A 14 41.75 -7.20 10.49
C PHE A 14 41.73 -6.86 9.00
N VAL A 15 42.86 -6.48 8.39
CA VAL A 15 42.95 -6.18 6.95
C VAL A 15 42.78 -7.45 6.11
N VAL A 16 43.48 -8.54 6.45
CA VAL A 16 43.38 -9.83 5.74
C VAL A 16 42.02 -10.49 5.98
N GLY A 17 41.49 -10.41 7.20
CA GLY A 17 40.14 -10.87 7.53
C GLY A 17 39.07 -10.07 6.80
N GLY A 18 39.21 -8.74 6.74
CA GLY A 18 38.33 -7.85 5.97
C GLY A 18 38.39 -8.11 4.47
N PHE A 19 39.58 -8.31 3.90
CA PHE A 19 39.74 -8.72 2.50
C PHE A 19 39.16 -10.12 2.23
N GLY A 20 39.33 -11.06 3.15
CA GLY A 20 38.72 -12.39 3.06
C GLY A 20 37.19 -12.33 3.10
N LEU A 21 36.63 -11.45 3.94
CA LEU A 21 35.18 -11.20 4.01
C LEU A 21 34.66 -10.51 2.76
N LEU A 22 35.36 -9.48 2.26
CA LEU A 22 35.05 -8.79 1.00
C LEU A 22 35.13 -9.72 -0.20
N TRP A 23 36.12 -10.60 -0.26
CA TRP A 23 36.28 -11.59 -1.34
C TRP A 23 35.21 -12.69 -1.26
N TYR A 24 34.83 -13.13 -0.06
CA TYR A 24 33.71 -14.05 0.13
C TYR A 24 32.37 -13.39 -0.23
N ALA A 25 32.15 -12.14 0.17
CA ALA A 25 30.96 -11.36 -0.18
C ALA A 25 30.87 -11.06 -1.69
N ALA A 26 32.01 -10.79 -2.35
CA ALA A 26 32.10 -10.61 -3.80
C ALA A 26 31.80 -11.91 -4.57
N ARG A 27 32.22 -13.07 -4.07
CA ARG A 27 31.82 -14.37 -4.66
C ARG A 27 30.36 -14.70 -4.39
N GLY A 28 29.86 -14.42 -3.19
CA GLY A 28 28.44 -14.49 -2.86
C GLY A 28 27.58 -13.35 -3.42
N LEU A 29 28.06 -12.66 -4.45
CA LEU A 29 27.30 -11.75 -5.33
C LEU A 29 27.22 -12.28 -6.77
N GLU A 30 27.91 -13.38 -7.10
CA GLU A 30 27.96 -14.01 -8.44
C GLU A 30 27.32 -15.40 -8.51
N GLU A 31 26.76 -15.91 -7.40
CA GLU A 31 25.85 -17.08 -7.47
C GLU A 31 24.52 -16.64 -8.09
N HIS A 32 24.50 -16.64 -9.43
CA HIS A 32 23.27 -16.59 -10.21
C HIS A 32 22.36 -17.73 -9.76
N VAL A 33 21.21 -17.39 -9.16
CA VAL A 33 20.09 -18.31 -8.95
C VAL A 33 19.51 -18.64 -10.32
N ALA A 34 20.10 -19.64 -10.97
CA ALA A 34 19.60 -20.16 -12.23
C ALA A 34 18.41 -21.07 -11.96
N ILE A 35 17.20 -20.57 -12.19
CA ILE A 35 15.99 -21.39 -12.13
C ILE A 35 16.09 -22.51 -13.17
N LYS A 36 15.56 -23.69 -12.83
CA LYS A 36 15.48 -24.81 -13.78
C LYS A 36 14.37 -24.63 -14.82
N GLY A 37 13.35 -23.82 -14.49
CA GLY A 37 12.08 -23.76 -15.21
C GLY A 37 11.02 -24.63 -14.55
N GLY A 38 9.97 -24.96 -15.31
CA GLY A 38 8.81 -25.72 -14.86
C GLY A 38 7.67 -24.83 -14.38
N VAL A 39 6.90 -25.29 -13.39
CA VAL A 39 5.72 -24.56 -12.89
C VAL A 39 6.14 -23.43 -11.95
N LEU A 40 5.61 -22.22 -12.19
CA LEU A 40 5.77 -21.09 -11.27
C LEU A 40 4.75 -21.22 -10.14
N VAL A 41 5.20 -21.33 -8.89
CA VAL A 41 4.32 -21.28 -7.71
C VAL A 41 4.44 -19.91 -7.06
N TRP A 42 3.33 -19.19 -6.98
CA TRP A 42 3.20 -18.01 -6.13
C TRP A 42 2.33 -18.36 -4.92
N ARG A 43 2.90 -18.26 -3.71
CA ARG A 43 2.13 -18.35 -2.47
C ARG A 43 1.51 -17.00 -2.14
N VAL A 44 0.19 -16.95 -2.03
CA VAL A 44 -0.56 -15.72 -1.77
C VAL A 44 -0.92 -15.66 -0.29
N GLU A 45 -0.18 -14.86 0.47
CA GLU A 45 -0.35 -14.67 1.91
C GLU A 45 -0.05 -13.20 2.29
N GLY A 46 -1.02 -12.55 2.93
CA GLY A 46 -0.94 -11.15 3.37
C GLY A 46 -1.22 -10.10 2.28
N ASP A 47 -0.85 -8.85 2.58
CA ASP A 47 -0.82 -7.73 1.62
C ASP A 47 0.49 -7.74 0.83
N LEU A 48 0.44 -7.18 -0.38
CA LEU A 48 1.63 -6.83 -1.15
C LEU A 48 1.90 -5.32 -1.02
N PRO A 49 2.97 -4.90 -0.31
CA PRO A 49 3.27 -3.48 -0.16
C PRO A 49 3.71 -2.88 -1.50
N GLU A 50 3.33 -1.63 -1.78
CA GLU A 50 3.77 -0.90 -2.98
C GLU A 50 5.30 -0.72 -3.03
N GLU A 51 5.93 -0.50 -1.86
CA GLU A 51 7.38 -0.32 -1.71
C GLU A 51 7.91 -1.18 -0.55
N ARG A 52 9.15 -1.66 -0.69
CA ARG A 52 9.86 -2.38 0.38
C ARG A 52 10.11 -1.49 1.60
N ASP A 53 9.96 -2.06 2.79
CA ASP A 53 10.53 -1.48 4.01
C ASP A 53 11.98 -1.94 4.14
N ASP A 54 12.86 -1.24 3.41
CA ASP A 54 14.31 -1.47 3.41
C ASP A 54 15.00 -0.99 4.70
N SER A 55 14.25 -0.46 5.68
CA SER A 55 14.80 -0.03 6.96
C SER A 55 15.35 -1.21 7.78
N PHE A 56 16.26 -0.91 8.71
CA PHE A 56 16.79 -1.90 9.65
C PHE A 56 15.69 -2.66 10.40
N TRP A 57 14.58 -1.99 10.76
CA TRP A 57 13.47 -2.61 11.46
C TRP A 57 12.55 -3.42 10.54
N GLY A 58 12.37 -2.99 9.28
CA GLY A 58 11.67 -3.76 8.26
C GLY A 58 12.32 -5.12 8.05
N GLN A 59 13.62 -5.13 7.75
CA GLN A 59 14.37 -6.37 7.55
C GLN A 59 14.45 -7.24 8.81
N VAL A 60 14.59 -6.67 10.02
CA VAL A 60 14.61 -7.43 11.29
C VAL A 60 13.25 -8.07 11.65
N ARG A 61 12.13 -7.54 11.15
CA ARG A 61 10.80 -8.15 11.30
C ARG A 61 10.52 -9.31 10.33
N GLY A 62 11.52 -9.71 9.52
CA GLY A 62 11.33 -10.67 8.44
C GLY A 62 10.89 -10.01 7.14
N GLY A 63 11.37 -8.79 6.86
CA GLY A 63 11.13 -8.07 5.62
C GLY A 63 11.74 -8.81 4.42
N GLU A 64 10.95 -9.70 3.83
CA GLU A 64 11.33 -10.57 2.71
C GLU A 64 10.11 -11.00 1.86
N GLY A 65 9.07 -10.17 1.82
CA GLY A 65 7.97 -10.29 0.85
C GLY A 65 8.27 -9.49 -0.42
N ALA A 66 7.84 -10.00 -1.58
CA ALA A 66 7.88 -9.25 -2.84
C ALA A 66 6.98 -8.01 -2.76
N THR A 67 7.34 -6.90 -3.43
CA THR A 67 6.39 -5.80 -3.57
C THR A 67 5.25 -6.17 -4.51
N PHE A 68 4.19 -5.36 -4.49
CA PHE A 68 3.11 -5.45 -5.48
C PHE A 68 3.65 -5.37 -6.92
N SER A 69 4.48 -4.36 -7.22
CA SER A 69 5.03 -4.16 -8.56
C SER A 69 5.98 -5.29 -8.98
N GLU A 70 6.78 -5.82 -8.05
CA GLU A 70 7.67 -6.96 -8.32
C GLU A 70 6.86 -8.21 -8.67
N THR A 71 5.83 -8.52 -7.89
CA THR A 71 4.90 -9.65 -8.12
C THR A 71 4.21 -9.51 -9.48
N LEU A 72 3.64 -8.33 -9.76
CA LEU A 72 2.95 -8.04 -11.02
C LEU A 72 3.89 -8.21 -12.24
N PHE A 73 5.09 -7.64 -12.17
CA PHE A 73 6.06 -7.76 -13.26
C PHE A 73 6.62 -9.18 -13.42
N ALA A 74 6.75 -9.93 -12.32
CA ALA A 74 7.16 -11.33 -12.36
C ALA A 74 6.10 -12.22 -13.05
N LEU A 75 4.82 -12.05 -12.73
CA LEU A 75 3.72 -12.78 -13.40
C LEU A 75 3.67 -12.47 -14.90
N VAL A 76 3.72 -11.18 -15.27
CA VAL A 76 3.75 -10.75 -16.68
C VAL A 76 5.00 -11.29 -17.41
N ARG A 77 6.17 -11.27 -16.77
CA ARG A 77 7.40 -11.83 -17.34
C ARG A 77 7.33 -13.35 -17.51
N ALA A 78 6.72 -14.06 -16.55
CA ALA A 78 6.57 -15.50 -16.57
C ALA A 78 5.60 -15.99 -17.66
N ALA A 79 4.59 -15.19 -18.01
CA ALA A 79 3.72 -15.45 -19.16
C ALA A 79 4.54 -15.57 -20.46
N GLU A 80 5.49 -14.65 -20.70
CA GLU A 80 6.39 -14.68 -21.86
C GLU A 80 7.58 -15.67 -21.75
N ASP A 81 7.93 -16.13 -20.54
CA ASP A 81 9.17 -16.90 -20.31
C ASP A 81 9.02 -18.37 -20.76
N PRO A 82 9.75 -18.85 -21.79
CA PRO A 82 9.60 -20.22 -22.30
C PRO A 82 10.11 -21.30 -21.33
N ARG A 83 10.74 -20.92 -20.20
CA ARG A 83 11.13 -21.83 -19.14
C ARG A 83 9.99 -22.10 -18.16
N ILE A 84 9.03 -21.18 -18.06
CA ILE A 84 7.87 -21.32 -17.20
C ILE A 84 6.75 -21.96 -18.02
N THR A 85 6.30 -23.14 -17.60
CA THR A 85 5.35 -23.99 -18.33
C THR A 85 3.91 -23.87 -17.83
N GLY A 86 3.71 -23.28 -16.65
CA GLY A 86 2.42 -23.05 -16.04
C GLY A 86 2.52 -22.24 -14.75
N LEU A 87 1.37 -21.93 -14.15
CA LEU A 87 1.25 -21.13 -12.93
C LEU A 87 0.38 -21.84 -11.89
N VAL A 88 0.85 -21.87 -10.65
CA VAL A 88 0.09 -22.26 -9.46
C VAL A 88 -0.02 -21.07 -8.53
N LEU A 89 -1.25 -20.71 -8.17
CA LEU A 89 -1.56 -19.80 -7.07
C LEU A 89 -1.86 -20.63 -5.83
N ASP A 90 -0.89 -20.73 -4.92
CA ASP A 90 -1.05 -21.38 -3.61
C ASP A 90 -1.64 -20.35 -2.63
N ILE A 91 -2.97 -20.19 -2.65
CA ILE A 91 -3.67 -19.12 -1.93
C ILE A 91 -3.95 -19.55 -0.50
N ARG A 92 -3.46 -18.75 0.46
CA ARG A 92 -3.52 -19.05 1.89
C ARG A 92 -4.34 -18.02 2.67
N ALA A 93 -4.12 -16.74 2.40
CA ALA A 93 -4.92 -15.62 2.89
C ALA A 93 -4.52 -14.33 2.16
N ALA A 94 -5.24 -13.93 1.13
CA ALA A 94 -5.05 -12.66 0.44
C ALA A 94 -5.60 -11.50 1.28
N ASP A 95 -4.76 -10.55 1.68
CA ASP A 95 -5.15 -9.32 2.41
C ASP A 95 -4.78 -8.07 1.59
N MET A 96 -5.30 -8.00 0.36
CA MET A 96 -5.04 -6.91 -0.59
C MET A 96 -6.31 -6.12 -0.91
N ASP A 97 -6.17 -4.83 -1.26
CA ASP A 97 -7.29 -4.02 -1.71
C ASP A 97 -7.80 -4.41 -3.11
N TRP A 98 -8.98 -3.91 -3.46
CA TRP A 98 -9.66 -4.21 -4.72
C TRP A 98 -8.86 -3.82 -5.98
N ALA A 99 -8.05 -2.76 -5.94
CA ALA A 99 -7.27 -2.35 -7.10
C ALA A 99 -6.12 -3.33 -7.36
N LYS A 100 -5.34 -3.64 -6.31
CA LYS A 100 -4.29 -4.67 -6.38
C LYS A 100 -4.85 -6.02 -6.82
N LEU A 101 -6.01 -6.40 -6.28
CA LEU A 101 -6.71 -7.63 -6.64
C LEU A 101 -7.11 -7.67 -8.13
N GLU A 102 -7.67 -6.58 -8.67
CA GLU A 102 -8.00 -6.45 -10.10
C GLU A 102 -6.76 -6.52 -10.99
N GLU A 103 -5.69 -5.79 -10.64
CA GLU A 103 -4.43 -5.81 -11.40
C GLU A 103 -3.79 -7.21 -11.45
N LEU A 104 -3.76 -7.92 -10.32
CA LEU A 104 -3.20 -9.27 -10.23
C LEU A 104 -4.07 -10.28 -10.97
N ARG A 105 -5.41 -10.19 -10.85
CA ARG A 105 -6.34 -10.97 -11.68
C ARG A 105 -6.09 -10.77 -13.17
N ALA A 106 -5.88 -9.53 -13.62
CA ALA A 106 -5.58 -9.23 -15.01
C ALA A 106 -4.23 -9.80 -15.47
N ALA A 107 -3.22 -9.87 -14.60
CA ALA A 107 -1.94 -10.52 -14.90
C ALA A 107 -2.05 -12.06 -14.95
N VAL A 108 -2.83 -12.66 -14.05
CA VAL A 108 -3.10 -14.11 -14.03
C VAL A 108 -3.92 -14.53 -15.27
N ALA A 109 -4.95 -13.78 -15.63
CA ALA A 109 -5.75 -14.03 -16.84
C ALA A 109 -4.87 -13.94 -18.11
N ALA A 110 -4.04 -12.88 -18.21
CA ALA A 110 -3.09 -12.73 -19.33
C ALA A 110 -2.03 -13.85 -19.40
N PHE A 111 -1.68 -14.49 -18.28
CA PHE A 111 -0.82 -15.68 -18.29
C PHE A 111 -1.52 -16.87 -18.96
N GLY A 112 -2.82 -17.05 -18.73
CA GLY A 112 -3.64 -18.07 -19.40
C GLY A 112 -3.85 -17.80 -20.90
N GLU A 113 -3.95 -16.52 -21.31
CA GLU A 113 -4.07 -16.13 -22.73
C GLU A 113 -2.87 -16.56 -23.59
N GLU A 114 -1.67 -16.69 -23.01
CA GLU A 114 -0.47 -17.27 -23.67
C GLU A 114 -0.55 -18.81 -23.83
N GLY A 115 -1.67 -19.44 -23.47
CA GLY A 115 -1.91 -20.88 -23.63
C GLY A 115 -1.18 -21.74 -22.60
N LYS A 116 -0.74 -21.15 -21.49
CA LYS A 116 -0.10 -21.86 -20.38
C LYS A 116 -1.12 -22.21 -19.29
N PRO A 117 -1.18 -23.46 -18.81
CA PRO A 117 -2.10 -23.85 -17.75
C PRO A 117 -1.89 -23.03 -16.47
N SER A 118 -3.01 -22.63 -15.84
CA SER A 118 -3.01 -21.90 -14.57
C SER A 118 -3.99 -22.53 -13.58
N VAL A 119 -3.52 -22.75 -12.36
CA VAL A 119 -4.29 -23.44 -11.31
C VAL A 119 -4.25 -22.65 -10.01
N ALA A 120 -5.40 -22.38 -9.41
CA ALA A 120 -5.48 -21.92 -8.02
C ALA A 120 -5.71 -23.11 -7.09
N TYR A 121 -5.00 -23.14 -5.97
CA TYR A 121 -5.17 -24.12 -4.91
C TYR A 121 -5.53 -23.43 -3.60
N LEU A 122 -6.57 -23.90 -2.91
CA LEU A 122 -7.04 -23.37 -1.63
C LEU A 122 -7.32 -24.48 -0.61
N GLU A 123 -6.80 -24.33 0.60
CA GLU A 123 -7.20 -25.12 1.79
C GLU A 123 -8.34 -24.47 2.58
N ALA A 124 -8.50 -23.16 2.43
CA ALA A 124 -9.68 -22.38 2.77
C ALA A 124 -9.66 -21.13 1.88
N GLY A 125 -10.81 -20.48 1.68
CA GLY A 125 -10.84 -19.22 0.95
C GLY A 125 -12.05 -18.36 1.33
N PHE A 126 -11.82 -17.06 1.43
CA PHE A 126 -12.84 -16.03 1.54
C PHE A 126 -13.04 -15.35 0.18
N THR A 127 -13.96 -14.39 0.06
CA THR A 127 -14.24 -13.69 -1.19
C THR A 127 -13.00 -13.09 -1.89
N PRO A 128 -11.98 -12.51 -1.21
CA PRO A 128 -10.76 -12.02 -1.86
C PRO A 128 -9.87 -13.14 -2.42
N ASP A 129 -9.86 -14.31 -1.76
CA ASP A 129 -9.15 -15.53 -2.18
C ASP A 129 -9.86 -16.25 -3.34
N TYR A 130 -11.18 -16.06 -3.45
CA TYR A 130 -12.00 -16.63 -4.51
C TYR A 130 -12.10 -15.74 -5.76
N ALA A 131 -12.14 -14.42 -5.58
CA ALA A 131 -11.42 -13.51 -6.47
C ALA A 131 -9.91 -13.87 -6.44
N LEU A 132 -9.08 -13.34 -7.34
CA LEU A 132 -7.77 -13.95 -7.67
C LEU A 132 -7.85 -15.41 -8.19
N ALA A 133 -8.32 -16.39 -7.41
CA ALA A 133 -8.48 -17.79 -7.84
C ALA A 133 -9.33 -17.92 -9.12
N ALA A 134 -10.49 -17.25 -9.18
CA ALA A 134 -11.32 -17.21 -10.38
C ALA A 134 -10.72 -16.39 -11.54
N ALA A 135 -9.41 -16.13 -11.59
CA ALA A 135 -8.70 -15.67 -12.78
C ALA A 135 -7.81 -16.78 -13.38
N THR A 136 -7.66 -17.91 -12.68
CA THR A 136 -6.97 -19.10 -13.19
C THR A 136 -7.93 -19.97 -14.00
N GLU A 137 -7.39 -20.80 -14.90
CA GLU A 137 -8.14 -21.76 -15.70
C GLU A 137 -8.86 -22.80 -14.83
N ARG A 138 -8.23 -23.22 -13.73
CA ARG A 138 -8.77 -24.26 -12.82
C ARG A 138 -8.61 -23.89 -11.35
N ILE A 139 -9.64 -24.17 -10.56
CA ILE A 139 -9.65 -24.02 -9.10
C ILE A 139 -9.71 -25.41 -8.47
N VAL A 140 -8.69 -25.74 -7.68
CA VAL A 140 -8.59 -26.97 -6.89
C VAL A 140 -8.75 -26.62 -5.42
N LEU A 141 -9.60 -27.35 -4.73
CA LEU A 141 -9.73 -27.22 -3.28
C LEU A 141 -9.16 -28.46 -2.59
N ALA A 142 -8.60 -28.30 -1.38
CA ALA A 142 -8.36 -29.44 -0.51
C ALA A 142 -9.70 -30.16 -0.20
N PRO A 143 -9.73 -31.49 0.02
CA PRO A 143 -11.00 -32.23 0.19
C PRO A 143 -11.90 -31.74 1.32
N GLU A 144 -11.31 -31.23 2.41
CA GLU A 144 -12.00 -30.68 3.59
C GLU A 144 -11.97 -29.13 3.63
N ALA A 145 -11.67 -28.48 2.50
CA ALA A 145 -11.64 -27.02 2.41
C ALA A 145 -13.02 -26.41 2.64
N ASN A 146 -13.02 -25.20 3.19
CA ASN A 146 -14.21 -24.37 3.31
C ASN A 146 -14.03 -23.13 2.44
N LEU A 147 -15.04 -22.85 1.61
CA LEU A 147 -15.07 -21.68 0.72
C LEU A 147 -16.21 -20.75 1.14
N MET A 148 -15.85 -19.52 1.49
CA MET A 148 -16.75 -18.47 1.96
C MET A 148 -16.83 -17.37 0.91
N VAL A 149 -17.71 -17.58 -0.09
CA VAL A 149 -18.00 -16.60 -1.14
C VAL A 149 -19.12 -15.69 -0.63
N LEU A 150 -18.75 -14.65 0.11
CA LEU A 150 -19.67 -13.76 0.81
C LEU A 150 -19.76 -12.37 0.17
N GLY A 151 -20.87 -11.70 0.42
CA GLY A 151 -21.18 -10.37 -0.11
C GLY A 151 -20.43 -9.23 0.59
N LEU A 152 -20.67 -8.01 0.12
CA LEU A 152 -20.00 -6.82 0.66
C LEU A 152 -20.81 -6.17 1.78
N SER A 153 -20.12 -5.65 2.79
CA SER A 153 -20.74 -4.88 3.87
C SER A 153 -19.93 -3.63 4.21
N ALA A 154 -20.61 -2.51 4.46
CA ALA A 154 -19.99 -1.29 4.97
C ALA A 154 -20.40 -1.06 6.44
N GLU A 155 -19.42 -1.01 7.33
CA GLU A 155 -19.63 -0.67 8.74
C GLU A 155 -19.23 0.81 8.98
N LEU A 156 -20.20 1.60 9.47
CA LEU A 156 -19.99 3.01 9.83
C LEU A 156 -20.04 3.18 11.35
N ALA A 157 -18.87 3.17 11.99
CA ALA A 157 -18.74 3.41 13.43
C ALA A 157 -18.73 4.90 13.76
N PHE A 158 -19.50 5.30 14.79
CA PHE A 158 -19.62 6.67 15.29
C PHE A 158 -19.25 6.76 16.77
N LEU A 159 -18.44 7.76 17.11
CA LEU A 159 -17.79 7.91 18.42
C LEU A 159 -18.17 9.18 19.17
N LYS A 160 -18.97 10.09 18.60
CA LYS A 160 -19.38 11.35 19.24
C LYS A 160 -19.84 11.14 20.69
N ASP A 161 -20.75 10.20 20.91
CA ASP A 161 -21.32 9.94 22.24
C ASP A 161 -20.33 9.24 23.18
N THR A 162 -19.36 8.50 22.64
CA THR A 162 -18.25 7.91 23.40
C THR A 162 -17.25 9.00 23.83
N LEU A 163 -16.88 9.90 22.92
CA LEU A 163 -16.04 11.07 23.21
C LEU A 163 -16.70 11.97 24.27
N ALA A 164 -18.00 12.27 24.12
CA ALA A 164 -18.74 13.07 25.10
C ALA A 164 -18.74 12.43 26.51
N LYS A 165 -18.90 11.09 26.61
CA LYS A 165 -18.74 10.36 27.89
C LYS A 165 -17.35 10.54 28.49
N LEU A 166 -16.30 10.54 27.68
CA LEU A 166 -14.92 10.82 28.12
C LEU A 166 -14.66 12.31 28.44
N GLY A 167 -15.57 13.22 28.06
CA GLY A 167 -15.37 14.68 28.20
C GLY A 167 -14.59 15.30 27.05
N MET A 168 -14.59 14.64 25.90
CA MET A 168 -13.98 15.11 24.67
C MET A 168 -15.07 15.53 23.67
N GLU A 169 -14.79 16.54 22.86
CA GLU A 169 -15.70 17.04 21.84
C GLU A 169 -14.90 17.32 20.57
N ALA A 170 -15.38 16.80 19.44
CA ALA A 170 -14.77 17.01 18.14
C ALA A 170 -15.36 18.27 17.50
N ASP A 171 -14.57 19.32 17.38
CA ASP A 171 -14.96 20.57 16.73
C ASP A 171 -14.27 20.70 15.38
N PHE A 172 -14.99 20.29 14.33
CA PHE A 172 -14.51 20.26 12.95
C PHE A 172 -15.41 21.07 12.02
N VAL A 173 -14.75 21.69 11.04
CA VAL A 173 -15.35 22.40 9.90
C VAL A 173 -15.01 21.62 8.64
N HIS A 174 -15.94 21.54 7.68
CA HIS A 174 -15.73 20.90 6.40
C HIS A 174 -16.40 21.69 5.27
N VAL A 175 -15.90 21.49 4.05
CA VAL A 175 -16.44 22.05 2.81
C VAL A 175 -16.73 20.91 1.85
N GLY A 176 -18.00 20.83 1.43
CA GLY A 176 -18.54 19.75 0.60
C GLY A 176 -19.49 18.83 1.37
N ALA A 177 -20.71 18.63 0.84
CA ALA A 177 -21.76 17.84 1.49
C ALA A 177 -21.39 16.37 1.77
N TYR A 178 -20.49 15.80 0.97
CA TYR A 178 -20.01 14.42 1.08
C TYR A 178 -18.66 14.30 1.80
N LYS A 179 -18.08 15.39 2.33
CA LYS A 179 -16.78 15.34 3.03
C LYS A 179 -16.93 14.77 4.45
N SER A 180 -17.28 13.49 4.53
CA SER A 180 -17.80 12.85 5.74
C SER A 180 -16.76 12.34 6.75
N SER A 181 -15.46 12.47 6.47
CA SER A 181 -14.38 12.03 7.39
C SER A 181 -14.54 12.51 8.85
N PRO A 182 -14.99 13.74 9.15
CA PRO A 182 -15.23 14.18 10.52
C PRO A 182 -16.46 13.54 11.19
N GLU A 183 -17.43 13.01 10.43
CA GLU A 183 -18.73 12.57 10.95
C GLU A 183 -18.61 11.50 12.03
N ARG A 184 -17.64 10.57 11.87
CA ARG A 184 -17.31 9.56 12.87
C ARG A 184 -17.09 10.15 14.27
N MET A 185 -16.60 11.38 14.37
CA MET A 185 -16.32 12.04 15.65
C MET A 185 -17.36 13.11 16.03
N THR A 186 -18.04 13.72 15.05
CA THR A 186 -18.98 14.85 15.25
C THR A 186 -20.46 14.45 15.26
N ARG A 187 -20.80 13.27 14.74
CA ARG A 187 -22.17 12.73 14.63
C ARG A 187 -22.31 11.37 15.34
N SER A 188 -23.56 11.00 15.62
CA SER A 188 -23.94 9.67 16.16
C SER A 188 -24.44 8.71 15.08
N SER A 189 -24.61 9.22 13.86
CA SER A 189 -25.02 8.49 12.65
C SER A 189 -24.52 9.24 11.41
N ALA A 190 -24.48 8.55 10.28
CA ALA A 190 -24.16 9.16 8.99
C ALA A 190 -25.13 10.31 8.64
N SER A 191 -24.68 11.25 7.81
CA SER A 191 -25.60 12.10 7.03
C SER A 191 -26.18 11.34 5.83
N GLU A 192 -27.26 11.87 5.25
CA GLU A 192 -27.88 11.33 4.02
C GLU A 192 -26.87 11.28 2.87
N ALA A 193 -26.07 12.34 2.69
CA ALA A 193 -25.01 12.38 1.68
C ALA A 193 -23.92 11.33 1.92
N ASN A 194 -23.52 11.10 3.18
CA ASN A 194 -22.56 10.06 3.51
C ASN A 194 -23.14 8.66 3.23
N LEU A 195 -24.41 8.40 3.56
CA LEU A 195 -25.08 7.13 3.21
C LEU A 195 -25.12 6.92 1.70
N GLU A 196 -25.60 7.90 0.93
CA GLU A 196 -25.70 7.83 -0.54
C GLU A 196 -24.34 7.53 -1.20
N MET A 197 -23.26 8.12 -0.68
CA MET A 197 -21.90 7.85 -1.16
C MET A 197 -21.42 6.44 -0.80
N VAL A 198 -21.72 5.96 0.41
CA VAL A 198 -21.30 4.63 0.87
C VAL A 198 -22.06 3.54 0.13
N GLU A 199 -23.38 3.69 -0.03
CA GLU A 199 -24.24 2.80 -0.83
C GLU A 199 -23.72 2.71 -2.27
N ALA A 200 -23.49 3.85 -2.93
CA ALA A 200 -22.98 3.89 -4.30
C ALA A 200 -21.57 3.30 -4.48
N ILE A 201 -20.74 3.23 -3.44
CA ILE A 201 -19.43 2.55 -3.48
C ILE A 201 -19.61 1.04 -3.30
N VAL A 202 -20.43 0.62 -2.33
CA VAL A 202 -20.72 -0.79 -2.06
C VAL A 202 -21.37 -1.45 -3.27
N ASP A 203 -22.33 -0.78 -3.91
CA ASP A 203 -23.00 -1.26 -5.11
C ASP A 203 -22.02 -1.47 -6.28
N ASP A 204 -21.14 -0.50 -6.57
CA ASP A 204 -20.19 -0.57 -7.69
C ASP A 204 -19.06 -1.59 -7.45
N HIS A 205 -18.62 -1.75 -6.19
CA HIS A 205 -17.71 -2.83 -5.77
C HIS A 205 -18.38 -4.20 -5.83
N PHE A 206 -19.67 -4.32 -5.46
CA PHE A 206 -20.42 -5.57 -5.55
C PHE A 206 -20.66 -5.97 -7.01
N ASP A 207 -21.03 -5.01 -7.86
CA ASP A 207 -21.10 -5.21 -9.31
C ASP A 207 -19.77 -5.64 -9.90
N ALA A 208 -18.64 -5.06 -9.46
CA ALA A 208 -17.31 -5.47 -9.90
C ALA A 208 -16.95 -6.90 -9.44
N LEU A 209 -17.27 -7.28 -8.20
CA LEU A 209 -17.12 -8.66 -7.71
C LEU A 209 -17.95 -9.65 -8.55
N VAL A 210 -19.23 -9.33 -8.78
CA VAL A 210 -20.12 -10.18 -9.58
C VAL A 210 -19.62 -10.31 -11.02
N ASP A 211 -19.19 -9.20 -11.66
CA ASP A 211 -18.56 -9.22 -12.99
C ASP A 211 -17.34 -10.15 -13.01
N MET A 212 -16.44 -10.01 -12.03
CA MET A 212 -15.18 -10.78 -11.96
C MET A 212 -15.40 -12.28 -11.79
N LEU A 213 -16.35 -12.69 -10.95
CA LEU A 213 -16.64 -14.12 -10.74
C LEU A 213 -17.44 -14.72 -11.91
N ALA A 214 -18.33 -13.94 -12.53
CA ALA A 214 -19.08 -14.35 -13.72
C ALA A 214 -18.14 -14.63 -14.91
N GLU A 215 -17.24 -13.68 -15.20
CA GLU A 215 -16.17 -13.83 -16.20
C GLU A 215 -15.27 -15.03 -15.88
N GLY A 216 -14.80 -15.12 -14.64
CA GLY A 216 -13.86 -16.13 -14.17
C GLY A 216 -14.35 -17.58 -14.17
N ARG A 217 -15.66 -17.80 -14.00
CA ARG A 217 -16.27 -19.14 -13.96
C ARG A 217 -17.20 -19.44 -15.14
N GLY A 218 -17.30 -18.52 -16.11
CA GLY A 218 -18.21 -18.64 -17.25
C GLY A 218 -19.70 -18.70 -16.84
N ALA A 219 -20.05 -18.08 -15.72
CA ALA A 219 -21.39 -18.07 -15.13
C ALA A 219 -22.15 -16.79 -15.48
N ASP A 220 -23.48 -16.82 -15.41
CA ASP A 220 -24.28 -15.60 -15.45
C ASP A 220 -24.31 -14.89 -14.08
N ARG A 221 -24.74 -13.62 -14.08
CA ARG A 221 -24.74 -12.78 -12.88
C ARG A 221 -25.71 -13.28 -11.81
N ASP A 222 -26.85 -13.87 -12.21
CA ASP A 222 -27.86 -14.38 -11.28
C ASP A 222 -27.33 -15.62 -10.54
N GLN A 223 -26.60 -16.49 -11.23
CA GLN A 223 -25.91 -17.64 -10.65
C GLN A 223 -24.80 -17.22 -9.67
N VAL A 224 -24.05 -16.17 -9.98
CA VAL A 224 -23.03 -15.60 -9.08
C VAL A 224 -23.65 -14.96 -7.85
N THR A 225 -24.75 -14.21 -8.00
CA THR A 225 -25.49 -13.67 -6.85
C THR A 225 -26.05 -14.80 -5.98
N ALA A 226 -26.61 -15.86 -6.59
CA ALA A 226 -27.05 -17.05 -5.84
C ALA A 226 -25.89 -17.75 -5.11
N TRP A 227 -24.67 -17.74 -5.68
CA TRP A 227 -23.51 -18.26 -4.97
C TRP A 227 -23.19 -17.45 -3.72
N ILE A 228 -23.21 -16.12 -3.85
CA ILE A 228 -22.93 -15.16 -2.78
C ILE A 228 -24.00 -15.22 -1.67
N ASP A 229 -25.28 -15.35 -2.03
CA ASP A 229 -26.40 -15.42 -1.10
C ASP A 229 -26.40 -16.71 -0.27
N GLN A 230 -25.89 -17.82 -0.82
CA GLN A 230 -25.65 -19.05 -0.04
C GLN A 230 -24.42 -18.92 0.87
N GLY A 231 -23.37 -18.22 0.43
CA GLY A 231 -22.25 -17.79 1.25
C GLY A 231 -21.20 -18.84 1.60
N LEU A 232 -21.60 -19.99 2.16
CA LEU A 232 -20.71 -21.03 2.65
C LEU A 232 -20.83 -22.35 1.87
N TYR A 233 -19.68 -22.91 1.54
CA TYR A 233 -19.52 -24.19 0.84
C TYR A 233 -18.43 -25.03 1.52
N ASP A 234 -18.69 -26.32 1.68
CA ASP A 234 -17.66 -27.34 1.83
C ASP A 234 -17.07 -27.70 0.44
N GLY A 235 -15.92 -28.37 0.39
CA GLY A 235 -15.31 -28.80 -0.87
C GLY A 235 -16.28 -29.49 -1.85
N PRO A 236 -17.03 -30.54 -1.42
CA PRO A 236 -18.02 -31.20 -2.29
C PRO A 236 -19.14 -30.27 -2.77
N GLY A 237 -19.64 -29.38 -1.92
CA GLY A 237 -20.64 -28.38 -2.27
C GLY A 237 -20.13 -27.33 -3.25
N ALA A 238 -18.88 -26.88 -3.10
CA ALA A 238 -18.24 -25.94 -4.02
C ALA A 238 -18.08 -26.54 -5.44
N VAL A 239 -17.65 -27.80 -5.53
CA VAL A 239 -17.57 -28.51 -6.83
C VAL A 239 -18.98 -28.74 -7.41
N ALA A 240 -19.95 -29.17 -6.60
CA ALA A 240 -21.32 -29.37 -7.06
C ALA A 240 -22.02 -28.07 -7.54
N ALA A 241 -21.61 -26.92 -6.99
CA ALA A 241 -22.08 -25.59 -7.37
C ALA A 241 -21.34 -24.99 -8.58
N GLY A 242 -20.24 -25.60 -9.05
CA GLY A 242 -19.39 -25.08 -10.13
C GLY A 242 -18.34 -24.04 -9.69
N LEU A 243 -18.23 -23.78 -8.37
CA LEU A 243 -17.27 -22.84 -7.80
C LEU A 243 -15.83 -23.36 -7.88
N ALA A 244 -15.64 -24.68 -7.81
CA ALA A 244 -14.34 -25.34 -7.95
C ALA A 244 -14.43 -26.52 -8.93
N ASP A 245 -13.29 -26.92 -9.49
CA ASP A 245 -13.23 -27.91 -10.58
C ASP A 245 -12.95 -29.33 -10.07
N THR A 246 -12.17 -29.48 -8.99
CA THR A 246 -11.91 -30.78 -8.34
C THR A 246 -11.43 -30.63 -6.89
N LEU A 247 -11.43 -31.74 -6.16
CA LEU A 247 -10.85 -31.89 -4.83
C LEU A 247 -9.61 -32.76 -4.89
N LEU A 248 -8.45 -32.22 -4.48
CA LEU A 248 -7.16 -32.92 -4.44
C LEU A 248 -6.31 -32.33 -3.30
N TYR A 249 -5.38 -33.10 -2.75
CA TYR A 249 -4.29 -32.53 -1.95
C TYR A 249 -3.28 -31.79 -2.85
N TYR A 250 -2.46 -30.91 -2.26
CA TYR A 250 -1.53 -30.06 -3.03
C TYR A 250 -0.52 -30.85 -3.88
N ASP A 251 -0.01 -31.96 -3.36
CA ASP A 251 0.87 -32.90 -4.07
C ASP A 251 0.14 -33.64 -5.19
N GLU A 252 -1.08 -34.14 -4.92
CA GLU A 252 -1.94 -34.76 -5.94
C GLU A 252 -2.30 -33.79 -7.08
N MET A 253 -2.48 -32.50 -6.78
CA MET A 253 -2.72 -31.44 -7.76
C MET A 253 -1.49 -31.22 -8.64
N LEU A 254 -0.29 -31.12 -8.05
CA LEU A 254 0.94 -30.97 -8.83
C LEU A 254 1.20 -32.21 -9.73
N ASP A 255 1.00 -33.42 -9.21
CA ASP A 255 1.16 -34.65 -10.00
C ASP A 255 0.12 -34.78 -11.14
N ALA A 256 -1.10 -34.27 -10.95
CA ALA A 256 -2.17 -34.34 -11.95
C ALA A 256 -2.07 -33.25 -13.03
N GLU A 257 -1.78 -32.01 -12.64
CA GLU A 257 -1.79 -30.84 -13.53
C GLU A 257 -0.41 -30.53 -14.13
N PHE A 258 0.68 -30.87 -13.41
CA PHE A 258 2.07 -30.58 -13.78
C PHE A 258 3.00 -31.82 -13.65
N PRO A 259 2.66 -32.98 -14.23
CA PRO A 259 3.42 -34.22 -14.08
C PRO A 259 4.88 -34.09 -14.52
N ASP A 260 5.79 -34.65 -13.73
CA ASP A 260 7.25 -34.66 -13.94
C ASP A 260 7.91 -33.26 -14.10
N GLN A 261 7.27 -32.18 -13.66
CA GLN A 261 7.81 -30.82 -13.77
C GLN A 261 8.54 -30.34 -12.50
N ASP A 262 9.66 -29.63 -12.68
CA ASP A 262 10.30 -28.90 -11.58
C ASP A 262 9.38 -27.75 -11.09
N VAL A 263 9.43 -27.45 -9.80
CA VAL A 263 8.75 -26.29 -9.19
C VAL A 263 9.74 -25.14 -9.05
N THR A 264 9.34 -23.94 -9.50
CA THR A 264 10.05 -22.68 -9.24
C THR A 264 9.14 -21.76 -8.42
N PHE A 265 9.57 -21.32 -7.25
CA PHE A 265 8.80 -20.35 -6.45
C PHE A 265 8.97 -18.92 -6.99
N LEU A 266 7.97 -18.05 -6.77
CA LEU A 266 7.99 -16.65 -7.21
C LEU A 266 9.21 -15.90 -6.67
N GLU A 267 9.59 -16.17 -5.43
CA GLU A 267 10.72 -15.55 -4.75
C GLU A 267 12.05 -15.93 -5.43
N ASP A 268 12.22 -17.22 -5.78
CA ASP A 268 13.37 -17.69 -6.56
C ASP A 268 13.38 -17.10 -7.98
N TYR A 269 12.20 -16.96 -8.60
CA TYR A 269 12.03 -16.34 -9.91
C TYR A 269 12.42 -14.84 -9.88
N LEU A 270 12.10 -14.13 -8.79
CA LEU A 270 12.46 -12.73 -8.59
C LEU A 270 13.97 -12.54 -8.34
N LEU A 271 14.62 -13.47 -7.63
CA LEU A 271 16.07 -13.47 -7.42
C LEU A 271 16.86 -13.69 -8.70
N GLU A 272 16.29 -14.38 -9.71
CA GLU A 272 16.92 -14.44 -11.03
C GLU A 272 16.87 -13.07 -11.73
N SER A 273 18.04 -12.43 -11.80
CA SER A 273 18.24 -11.26 -12.65
C SER A 273 18.03 -11.64 -14.12
N PRO A 274 16.99 -11.10 -14.80
CA PRO A 274 16.75 -11.43 -16.20
C PRO A 274 17.95 -10.95 -17.03
N LYS A 275 18.42 -11.76 -17.97
CA LYS A 275 19.54 -11.39 -18.85
C LYS A 275 19.26 -10.03 -19.48
N ALA A 276 20.13 -9.05 -19.22
CA ALA A 276 19.90 -7.67 -19.58
C ALA A 276 19.73 -7.50 -21.11
N GLY A 277 18.48 -7.44 -21.55
CA GLY A 277 18.13 -6.96 -22.88
C GLY A 277 18.40 -5.46 -22.97
N ARG A 278 18.65 -4.97 -24.19
CA ARG A 278 18.70 -3.53 -24.44
C ARG A 278 17.30 -2.96 -24.26
N ALA A 279 17.06 -2.23 -23.17
CA ALA A 279 15.82 -1.49 -22.98
C ALA A 279 15.65 -0.41 -24.06
N ALA A 280 14.42 -0.25 -24.56
CA ALA A 280 14.06 0.77 -25.54
C ALA A 280 13.98 2.17 -24.91
N GLY A 281 13.64 2.23 -23.61
CA GLY A 281 13.64 3.47 -22.83
C GLY A 281 13.68 3.24 -21.33
N LYS A 282 13.77 4.33 -20.56
CA LYS A 282 13.66 4.30 -19.10
C LYS A 282 12.53 5.20 -18.58
N VAL A 283 11.85 4.71 -17.56
CA VAL A 283 10.74 5.37 -16.88
C VAL A 283 11.02 5.35 -15.38
N ALA A 284 10.88 6.49 -14.72
CA ALA A 284 10.91 6.59 -13.27
C ALA A 284 9.57 6.15 -12.68
N MET A 285 9.56 5.51 -11.53
CA MET A 285 8.36 5.25 -10.73
C MET A 285 8.56 5.88 -9.35
N VAL A 286 7.76 6.90 -9.07
CA VAL A 286 7.77 7.68 -7.83
C VAL A 286 6.49 7.35 -7.05
N PHE A 287 6.64 7.02 -5.77
CA PHE A 287 5.54 6.54 -4.93
C PHE A 287 4.95 7.64 -4.05
N VAL A 288 3.64 7.62 -3.87
CA VAL A 288 2.91 8.44 -2.89
C VAL A 288 2.04 7.51 -2.05
N THR A 289 2.67 6.78 -1.14
CA THR A 289 2.05 5.73 -0.33
C THR A 289 1.75 6.21 1.09
N GLY A 290 0.50 6.09 1.52
CA GLY A 290 0.04 6.44 2.87
C GLY A 290 -0.34 7.92 3.03
N VAL A 291 -0.34 8.41 4.28
CA VAL A 291 -0.86 9.76 4.60
C VAL A 291 0.14 10.83 4.17
N ILE A 292 -0.30 11.79 3.36
CA ILE A 292 0.55 12.89 2.89
C ILE A 292 0.78 13.88 4.03
N MET A 293 2.05 14.10 4.42
CA MET A 293 2.43 15.01 5.51
C MET A 293 3.69 15.83 5.15
N PRO A 294 3.93 16.98 5.81
CA PRO A 294 5.21 17.67 5.72
C PRO A 294 6.35 16.83 6.32
N GLY A 295 7.58 17.10 5.88
CA GLY A 295 8.77 16.35 6.28
C GLY A 295 9.08 15.14 5.40
N GLU A 296 9.99 14.29 5.88
CA GLU A 296 10.43 13.05 5.25
C GLU A 296 9.40 11.90 5.34
N SER A 297 9.43 11.02 4.34
CA SER A 297 8.66 9.77 4.30
C SER A 297 9.14 8.80 5.39
N ARG A 298 8.20 8.13 6.07
CA ARG A 298 8.51 7.25 7.20
C ARG A 298 7.38 6.28 7.53
N PHE A 299 7.68 5.28 8.36
CA PHE A 299 6.66 4.47 9.01
C PHE A 299 6.30 5.04 10.40
N ASP A 300 5.02 5.28 10.64
CA ASP A 300 4.44 5.70 11.92
C ASP A 300 3.62 4.55 12.52
N ASN A 301 3.89 4.17 13.77
CA ASN A 301 3.24 3.01 14.41
C ASN A 301 1.72 3.16 14.65
N LEU A 302 1.16 4.36 14.47
CA LEU A 302 -0.28 4.65 14.63
C LEU A 302 -0.96 4.92 13.28
N GLN A 303 -0.24 5.53 12.34
CA GLN A 303 -0.78 6.00 11.04
C GLN A 303 -0.36 5.14 9.85
N GLY A 304 0.59 4.20 10.02
CA GLY A 304 1.16 3.39 8.95
C GLY A 304 2.21 4.16 8.16
N LYS A 305 2.28 3.94 6.84
CA LYS A 305 3.17 4.72 5.96
C LYS A 305 2.74 6.20 5.93
N ILE A 306 3.73 7.07 5.98
CA ILE A 306 3.61 8.52 5.80
C ILE A 306 4.33 8.89 4.50
N ALA A 307 3.58 9.46 3.57
CA ALA A 307 4.07 10.09 2.35
C ALA A 307 4.60 11.48 2.70
N GLY A 308 5.91 11.60 2.93
CA GLY A 308 6.55 12.86 3.27
C GLY A 308 6.77 13.73 2.04
N SER A 309 6.34 14.99 2.09
CA SER A 309 6.50 15.90 0.95
C SER A 309 7.96 16.16 0.57
N GLU A 310 8.88 16.13 1.53
CA GLU A 310 10.30 16.40 1.24
C GLU A 310 10.90 15.27 0.41
N SER A 311 10.80 14.02 0.87
CA SER A 311 11.28 12.84 0.13
C SER A 311 10.61 12.67 -1.24
N ILE A 312 9.30 12.92 -1.36
CA ILE A 312 8.59 12.82 -2.64
C ILE A 312 9.04 13.90 -3.63
N ILE A 313 9.33 15.11 -3.14
CA ILE A 313 9.88 16.19 -3.97
C ILE A 313 11.32 15.86 -4.40
N GLU A 314 12.13 15.29 -3.51
CA GLU A 314 13.48 14.81 -3.85
C GLU A 314 13.47 13.70 -4.90
N ASP A 315 12.55 12.73 -4.81
CA ASP A 315 12.35 11.67 -5.83
C ASP A 315 11.93 12.25 -7.19
N LEU A 316 11.03 13.22 -7.20
CA LEU A 316 10.61 13.92 -8.42
C LEU A 316 11.77 14.71 -9.03
N GLN A 317 12.53 15.43 -8.21
CA GLN A 317 13.71 16.19 -8.67
C GLN A 317 14.81 15.26 -9.20
N ALA A 318 15.07 14.12 -8.54
CA ALA A 318 15.99 13.11 -9.04
C ALA A 318 15.52 12.49 -10.37
N ALA A 319 14.21 12.27 -10.53
CA ALA A 319 13.62 11.83 -11.78
C ALA A 319 13.64 12.91 -12.88
N ALA A 320 13.61 14.20 -12.53
CA ALA A 320 13.76 15.32 -13.45
C ALA A 320 15.23 15.48 -13.92
N ASP A 321 16.19 15.44 -13.00
CA ASP A 321 17.62 15.62 -13.27
C ASP A 321 18.27 14.42 -14.00
N ASP A 322 17.75 13.19 -13.85
CA ASP A 322 18.24 12.05 -14.63
C ASP A 322 17.86 12.17 -16.11
N GLY A 323 18.78 12.72 -16.91
CA GLY A 323 18.63 12.84 -18.37
C GLY A 323 18.49 11.51 -19.14
N SER A 324 18.56 10.36 -18.49
CA SER A 324 18.23 9.05 -19.05
C SER A 324 16.79 8.59 -18.76
N VAL A 325 16.10 9.22 -17.81
CA VAL A 325 14.65 9.06 -17.57
C VAL A 325 13.86 9.88 -18.58
N GLN A 326 12.90 9.24 -19.24
CA GLN A 326 12.11 9.84 -20.32
C GLN A 326 10.65 10.11 -19.92
N ALA A 327 10.15 9.48 -18.86
CA ALA A 327 8.79 9.65 -18.33
C ALA A 327 8.76 9.28 -16.85
N VAL A 328 7.74 9.73 -16.13
CA VAL A 328 7.48 9.37 -14.72
C VAL A 328 6.13 8.67 -14.60
N ILE A 329 6.09 7.53 -13.90
CA ILE A 329 4.88 6.96 -13.31
C ILE A 329 4.78 7.50 -11.88
N LEU A 330 3.69 8.20 -11.56
CA LEU A 330 3.34 8.55 -10.18
C LEU A 330 2.40 7.45 -9.66
N ARG A 331 2.91 6.55 -8.82
CA ARG A 331 2.15 5.45 -8.21
C ARG A 331 1.57 5.95 -6.88
N VAL A 332 0.25 6.11 -6.81
CA VAL A 332 -0.44 6.74 -5.68
C VAL A 332 -1.31 5.71 -4.97
N ASP A 333 -1.05 5.52 -3.67
CA ASP A 333 -1.92 4.81 -2.72
C ASP A 333 -2.03 5.65 -1.44
N SER A 334 -2.86 6.69 -1.49
CA SER A 334 -3.00 7.69 -0.44
C SER A 334 -4.46 8.13 -0.20
N PRO A 335 -4.92 8.17 1.07
CA PRO A 335 -6.15 8.85 1.47
C PRO A 335 -6.02 10.39 1.47
N GLY A 336 -4.84 10.91 1.10
CA GLY A 336 -4.48 12.32 1.23
C GLY A 336 -3.89 12.64 2.59
N GLY A 337 -4.07 13.88 3.04
CA GLY A 337 -3.52 14.38 4.29
C GLY A 337 -3.39 15.89 4.29
N SER A 338 -2.19 16.39 4.62
CA SER A 338 -1.87 17.81 4.71
C SER A 338 -2.03 18.53 3.37
N ALA A 339 -2.96 19.50 3.37
CA ALA A 339 -3.24 20.41 2.27
C ALA A 339 -1.98 21.11 1.71
N LEU A 340 -1.05 21.52 2.59
CA LEU A 340 0.19 22.18 2.19
C LEU A 340 1.19 21.19 1.56
N ALA A 341 1.31 19.99 2.13
CA ALA A 341 2.22 18.98 1.59
C ALA A 341 1.78 18.52 0.19
N SER A 342 0.48 18.32 -0.02
CA SER A 342 -0.09 18.05 -1.35
C SER A 342 0.10 19.23 -2.33
N ASP A 343 0.04 20.48 -1.86
CA ASP A 343 0.27 21.68 -2.68
C ASP A 343 1.71 21.78 -3.18
N LEU A 344 2.69 21.48 -2.31
CA LEU A 344 4.12 21.45 -2.64
C LEU A 344 4.48 20.31 -3.60
N ILE A 345 3.98 19.09 -3.35
CA ILE A 345 4.17 17.95 -4.27
C ILE A 345 3.55 18.26 -5.65
N TRP A 346 2.32 18.81 -5.68
CA TRP A 346 1.67 19.23 -6.93
C TRP A 346 2.49 20.27 -7.69
N HIS A 347 3.14 21.20 -6.98
CA HIS A 347 3.98 22.21 -7.62
C HIS A 347 5.19 21.55 -8.31
N GLU A 348 5.89 20.64 -7.64
CA GLU A 348 7.03 19.92 -8.24
C GLU A 348 6.59 19.06 -9.44
N ILE A 349 5.43 18.39 -9.36
CA ILE A 349 4.84 17.69 -10.52
C ILE A 349 4.57 18.66 -11.68
N ALA A 350 4.13 19.90 -11.41
CA ALA A 350 3.89 20.92 -12.43
C ALA A 350 5.17 21.46 -13.07
N GLU A 351 6.28 21.52 -12.32
CA GLU A 351 7.60 21.86 -12.84
C GLU A 351 8.13 20.72 -13.73
N LEU A 352 8.18 19.49 -13.20
CA LEU A 352 8.65 18.29 -13.90
C LEU A 352 7.89 18.03 -15.22
N ARG A 353 6.57 18.23 -15.22
CA ARG A 353 5.70 18.00 -16.39
C ARG A 353 6.03 18.91 -17.58
N ARG A 354 6.81 19.99 -17.40
CA ARG A 354 7.26 20.82 -18.53
C ARG A 354 8.23 20.09 -19.45
N ASP A 355 9.03 19.17 -18.91
CA ASP A 355 10.09 18.47 -19.64
C ASP A 355 9.81 16.96 -19.82
N LYS A 356 9.12 16.31 -18.87
CA LYS A 356 8.86 14.85 -18.89
C LYS A 356 7.37 14.54 -18.65
N PRO A 357 6.74 13.65 -19.43
CA PRO A 357 5.34 13.28 -19.22
C PRO A 357 5.15 12.51 -17.90
N VAL A 358 4.08 12.86 -17.18
CA VAL A 358 3.73 12.27 -15.88
C VAL A 358 2.46 11.43 -16.00
N ILE A 359 2.58 10.11 -15.85
CA ILE A 359 1.44 9.19 -15.91
C ILE A 359 1.09 8.74 -14.50
N VAL A 360 -0.16 8.94 -14.07
CA VAL A 360 -0.60 8.50 -12.74
C VAL A 360 -1.12 7.07 -12.81
N SER A 361 -0.77 6.29 -11.78
CA SER A 361 -1.30 4.96 -11.51
C SER A 361 -1.87 4.96 -10.10
N MET A 362 -3.19 4.85 -9.97
CA MET A 362 -3.88 4.87 -8.67
C MET A 362 -4.15 3.45 -8.18
N SER A 363 -3.41 3.03 -7.16
CA SER A 363 -3.64 1.81 -6.38
C SER A 363 -4.52 2.12 -5.19
N GLY A 364 -5.21 1.11 -4.61
CA GLY A 364 -5.98 1.22 -3.37
C GLY A 364 -6.85 2.47 -3.24
N MET A 365 -6.27 3.54 -2.68
CA MET A 365 -6.88 4.86 -2.62
C MET A 365 -6.04 5.94 -3.33
N ALA A 366 -6.68 6.85 -4.06
CA ALA A 366 -6.07 8.10 -4.51
C ALA A 366 -7.07 9.25 -4.35
N ALA A 367 -7.36 9.58 -3.09
CA ALA A 367 -8.45 10.48 -2.71
C ALA A 367 -7.95 11.71 -1.93
N SER A 368 -8.72 12.79 -1.92
CA SER A 368 -8.40 14.04 -1.24
C SER A 368 -7.01 14.57 -1.65
N GLY A 369 -6.02 14.56 -0.77
CA GLY A 369 -4.63 14.93 -1.11
C GLY A 369 -3.97 13.99 -2.14
N GLY A 370 -4.35 12.71 -2.16
CA GLY A 370 -3.90 11.76 -3.19
C GLY A 370 -4.45 12.12 -4.57
N TYR A 371 -5.72 12.55 -4.64
CA TYR A 371 -6.27 13.08 -5.89
C TYR A 371 -5.66 14.44 -6.26
N TYR A 372 -5.36 15.28 -5.26
CA TYR A 372 -4.73 16.59 -5.44
C TYR A 372 -3.38 16.46 -6.18
N VAL A 373 -2.48 15.58 -5.73
CA VAL A 373 -1.20 15.34 -6.43
C VAL A 373 -1.39 14.64 -7.78
N SER A 374 -2.46 13.87 -7.94
CA SER A 374 -2.77 13.14 -9.18
C SER A 374 -3.37 13.99 -10.29
N CYS A 375 -4.13 15.04 -9.98
CA CYS A 375 -5.01 15.71 -10.94
C CYS A 375 -4.28 16.35 -12.13
N LEU A 376 -2.97 16.60 -12.00
CA LEU A 376 -2.10 17.16 -13.03
C LEU A 376 -1.36 16.10 -13.89
N GLY A 377 -1.78 14.84 -13.86
CA GLY A 377 -1.23 13.80 -14.75
C GLY A 377 -1.50 14.07 -16.24
N ASP A 378 -0.59 13.66 -17.11
CA ASP A 378 -0.79 13.54 -18.57
C ASP A 378 -1.80 12.45 -18.94
N SER A 379 -1.86 11.41 -18.12
CA SER A 379 -2.91 10.39 -18.16
C SER A 379 -3.03 9.79 -16.76
N ILE A 380 -4.25 9.62 -16.28
CA ILE A 380 -4.58 9.07 -14.97
C ILE A 380 -5.34 7.77 -15.15
N PHE A 381 -4.83 6.67 -14.59
CA PHE A 381 -5.54 5.39 -14.58
C PHE A 381 -5.76 4.90 -13.15
N ALA A 382 -6.94 4.32 -12.93
CA ALA A 382 -7.38 3.74 -11.67
C ALA A 382 -8.19 2.47 -11.97
N ASP A 383 -7.95 1.36 -11.28
CA ASP A 383 -8.77 0.14 -11.40
C ASP A 383 -10.20 0.37 -10.92
N ARG A 384 -11.13 -0.55 -11.21
CA ARG A 384 -12.57 -0.31 -10.95
C ARG A 384 -12.78 -0.09 -9.45
N GLY A 385 -12.17 -0.93 -8.63
CA GLY A 385 -12.20 -0.90 -7.18
C GLY A 385 -11.46 0.26 -6.49
N THR A 386 -10.55 0.96 -7.17
CA THR A 386 -9.78 2.08 -6.58
C THR A 386 -10.70 3.16 -6.03
N LEU A 387 -10.42 3.71 -4.85
CA LEU A 387 -11.20 4.82 -4.28
C LEU A 387 -10.54 6.17 -4.56
N THR A 388 -11.21 7.06 -5.28
CA THR A 388 -10.64 8.33 -5.75
C THR A 388 -11.58 9.54 -5.54
N GLY A 389 -11.17 10.72 -6.01
CA GLY A 389 -11.87 11.98 -5.82
C GLY A 389 -11.72 12.51 -4.40
N SER A 390 -12.82 12.58 -3.64
CA SER A 390 -12.92 13.28 -2.35
C SER A 390 -12.41 14.73 -2.39
N ILE A 391 -12.69 15.43 -3.49
CA ILE A 391 -12.31 16.82 -3.73
C ILE A 391 -13.12 17.70 -2.78
N GLY A 392 -12.50 18.07 -1.66
CA GLY A 392 -13.14 18.76 -0.53
C GLY A 392 -12.20 18.78 0.66
N VAL A 393 -12.48 19.65 1.63
CA VAL A 393 -11.55 19.98 2.72
C VAL A 393 -12.25 19.82 4.06
N PHE A 394 -11.52 19.39 5.08
CA PHE A 394 -11.96 19.51 6.46
C PHE A 394 -10.77 19.83 7.35
N ALA A 395 -11.02 20.52 8.45
CA ALA A 395 -10.03 20.75 9.50
C ALA A 395 -10.74 21.01 10.83
N GLY A 396 -10.04 20.84 11.94
CA GLY A 396 -10.64 21.01 13.25
C GLY A 396 -9.73 20.57 14.38
N LYS A 397 -10.31 20.50 15.58
CA LYS A 397 -9.60 20.14 16.80
C LYS A 397 -10.47 19.30 17.74
N MET A 398 -9.80 18.62 18.65
CA MET A 398 -10.45 17.89 19.74
C MET A 398 -10.40 18.74 21.01
N ASN A 399 -11.53 19.29 21.42
CA ASN A 399 -11.71 19.93 22.72
C ASN A 399 -11.63 18.83 23.81
N ARG A 400 -10.79 19.04 24.82
CA ARG A 400 -10.54 18.11 25.95
C ARG A 400 -10.68 18.77 27.32
N GLN A 401 -11.18 20.01 27.37
CA GLN A 401 -11.35 20.77 28.61
C GLN A 401 -12.14 19.98 29.68
N GLU A 402 -13.27 19.38 29.29
CA GLU A 402 -14.11 18.59 30.19
C GLU A 402 -13.45 17.26 30.61
N MET A 403 -12.68 16.62 29.71
CA MET A 403 -11.87 15.44 30.03
C MET A 403 -10.85 15.77 31.11
N TYR A 404 -10.10 16.87 30.95
CA TYR A 404 -9.11 17.33 31.95
C TYR A 404 -9.77 17.61 33.30
N ARG A 405 -10.94 18.25 33.31
CA ARG A 405 -11.74 18.47 34.52
C ARG A 405 -12.16 17.15 35.19
N LYS A 406 -12.61 16.16 34.41
CA LYS A 406 -13.02 14.83 34.92
C LYS A 406 -11.86 14.06 35.56
N ILE A 407 -10.66 14.15 35.01
CA ILE A 407 -9.46 13.43 35.53
C ILE A 407 -8.62 14.24 36.52
N GLY A 408 -9.09 15.42 36.95
CA GLY A 408 -8.42 16.25 37.97
C GLY A 408 -7.19 17.03 37.47
N VAL A 409 -7.02 17.17 36.15
CA VAL A 409 -5.93 17.96 35.56
C VAL A 409 -6.33 19.43 35.54
N ASN A 410 -5.64 20.23 36.34
CA ASN A 410 -5.84 21.68 36.41
C ASN A 410 -4.84 22.40 35.50
N ARG A 411 -5.33 23.26 34.60
CA ARG A 411 -4.53 24.01 33.63
C ARG A 411 -4.76 25.51 33.83
N GLN A 412 -3.71 26.31 33.66
CA GLN A 412 -3.79 27.77 33.69
C GLN A 412 -3.14 28.33 32.43
N PHE A 413 -3.84 29.26 31.77
CA PHE A 413 -3.40 29.87 30.51
C PHE A 413 -3.04 31.33 30.74
N ILE A 414 -1.87 31.75 30.26
CA ILE A 414 -1.42 33.14 30.28
C ILE A 414 -1.23 33.57 28.83
N THR A 415 -2.23 34.25 28.27
CA THR A 415 -2.34 34.51 26.83
C THR A 415 -2.11 35.99 26.49
N ARG A 416 -1.72 36.26 25.25
CA ARG A 416 -1.67 37.59 24.64
C ARG A 416 -2.16 37.47 23.19
N GLY A 417 -3.07 38.36 22.78
CA GLY A 417 -3.80 38.23 21.51
C GLY A 417 -5.02 37.31 21.64
N GLU A 418 -6.09 37.64 20.92
CA GLU A 418 -7.42 37.00 21.05
C GLU A 418 -7.42 35.53 20.61
N ASN A 419 -6.58 35.18 19.63
CA ASN A 419 -6.52 33.83 19.04
C ASN A 419 -5.36 32.96 19.58
N ALA A 420 -4.76 33.32 20.71
CA ALA A 420 -3.64 32.57 21.31
C ALA A 420 -3.94 31.10 21.65
N LEU A 421 -5.23 30.73 21.75
CA LEU A 421 -5.69 29.37 22.03
C LEU A 421 -6.43 28.73 20.85
N LEU A 422 -6.35 29.30 19.64
CA LEU A 422 -7.11 28.85 18.46
C LEU A 422 -7.00 27.34 18.24
N PHE A 423 -5.78 26.81 18.20
CA PHE A 423 -5.48 25.38 18.02
C PHE A 423 -5.25 24.60 19.32
N SER A 424 -5.53 25.20 20.49
CA SER A 424 -5.44 24.46 21.76
C SER A 424 -6.62 23.48 21.90
N ASP A 425 -6.40 22.43 22.68
CA ASP A 425 -7.43 21.48 23.14
C ASP A 425 -8.29 22.03 24.30
N GLU A 426 -8.20 23.33 24.58
CA GLU A 426 -8.96 24.02 25.62
C GLU A 426 -10.14 24.79 25.00
N GLY A 427 -11.29 24.13 24.92
CA GLY A 427 -12.52 24.70 24.34
C GLY A 427 -12.62 24.58 22.82
N GLY A 428 -13.83 24.67 22.30
CA GLY A 428 -14.11 24.75 20.86
C GLY A 428 -13.71 26.09 20.23
N PHE A 429 -14.00 26.27 18.95
CA PHE A 429 -13.86 27.56 18.26
C PHE A 429 -14.95 28.54 18.70
N THR A 430 -14.57 29.79 18.98
CA THR A 430 -15.55 30.89 19.05
C THR A 430 -16.21 31.13 17.69
N GLU A 431 -17.34 31.84 17.65
CA GLU A 431 -18.01 32.19 16.39
C GLU A 431 -17.09 32.97 15.41
N SER A 432 -16.30 33.91 15.92
CA SER A 432 -15.30 34.64 15.13
C SER A 432 -14.18 33.74 14.60
N GLN A 433 -13.69 32.81 15.41
CA GLN A 433 -12.67 31.84 15.02
C GLN A 433 -13.21 30.86 13.98
N ARG A 434 -14.43 30.35 14.17
CA ARG A 434 -15.11 29.46 13.21
C ARG A 434 -15.31 30.15 11.87
N THR A 435 -15.73 31.42 11.87
CA THR A 435 -15.91 32.23 10.64
C THR A 435 -14.58 32.42 9.90
N LEU A 436 -13.50 32.76 10.62
CA LEU A 436 -12.16 32.88 10.03
C LEU A 436 -11.68 31.55 9.44
N PHE A 437 -11.90 30.44 10.15
CA PHE A 437 -11.43 29.12 9.73
C PHE A 437 -12.24 28.57 8.56
N GLN A 438 -13.57 28.77 8.54
CA GLN A 438 -14.43 28.47 7.40
C GLN A 438 -13.94 29.19 6.14
N SER A 439 -13.70 30.51 6.22
CA SER A 439 -13.22 31.30 5.08
C SER A 439 -11.87 30.82 4.53
N GLN A 440 -10.97 30.31 5.38
CA GLN A 440 -9.72 29.68 4.93
C GLN A 440 -9.95 28.34 4.23
N MET A 441 -10.89 27.51 4.73
CA MET A 441 -11.25 26.24 4.10
C MET A 441 -11.96 26.45 2.77
N ASP A 442 -12.88 27.41 2.67
CA ASP A 442 -13.56 27.79 1.44
C ASP A 442 -12.54 28.26 0.38
N GLY A 443 -11.60 29.11 0.78
CA GLY A 443 -10.52 29.57 -0.10
C GLY A 443 -9.59 28.44 -0.56
N PHE A 444 -9.30 27.44 0.27
CA PHE A 444 -8.56 26.24 -0.18
C PHE A 444 -9.41 25.38 -1.11
N TYR A 445 -10.71 25.25 -0.84
CA TYR A 445 -11.62 24.47 -1.66
C TYR A 445 -11.70 25.01 -3.09
N GLU A 446 -11.88 26.32 -3.28
CA GLU A 446 -11.89 26.92 -4.61
C GLU A 446 -10.56 26.69 -5.35
N ARG A 447 -9.40 26.86 -4.70
CA ARG A 447 -8.09 26.54 -5.33
C ARG A 447 -7.93 25.06 -5.69
N PHE A 448 -8.56 24.15 -4.94
CA PHE A 448 -8.57 22.73 -5.27
C PHE A 448 -9.48 22.47 -6.50
N LEU A 449 -10.64 23.13 -6.59
CA LEU A 449 -11.48 23.08 -7.79
C LEU A 449 -10.75 23.63 -9.02
N GLU A 450 -10.05 24.76 -8.89
CA GLU A 450 -9.23 25.37 -9.95
C GLU A 450 -8.14 24.41 -10.45
N LYS A 451 -7.36 23.79 -9.56
CA LYS A 451 -6.29 22.84 -9.96
C LYS A 451 -6.82 21.59 -10.63
N VAL A 452 -7.98 21.08 -10.21
CA VAL A 452 -8.62 19.94 -10.88
C VAL A 452 -9.21 20.37 -12.23
N ALA A 453 -9.78 21.56 -12.33
CA ALA A 453 -10.26 22.13 -13.59
C ALA A 453 -9.10 22.25 -14.61
N ASP A 454 -8.00 22.86 -14.21
CA ASP A 454 -6.78 23.01 -15.02
C ASP A 454 -6.18 21.65 -15.43
N GLY A 455 -6.02 20.73 -14.48
CA GLY A 455 -5.40 19.42 -14.73
C GLY A 455 -6.24 18.45 -15.55
N ARG A 456 -7.58 18.58 -15.49
CA ARG A 456 -8.54 17.69 -16.18
C ARG A 456 -9.19 18.32 -17.41
N GLY A 457 -8.96 19.60 -17.69
CA GLY A 457 -9.60 20.32 -18.79
C GLY A 457 -11.11 20.53 -18.62
N LEU A 458 -11.57 20.56 -17.36
CA LEU A 458 -12.98 20.74 -16.98
C LEU A 458 -13.23 22.19 -16.56
N SER A 459 -14.47 22.68 -16.62
CA SER A 459 -14.82 23.93 -15.94
C SER A 459 -14.90 23.75 -14.43
N ARG A 460 -14.67 24.82 -13.66
CA ARG A 460 -14.79 24.83 -12.19
C ARG A 460 -16.15 24.29 -11.71
N ASP A 461 -17.24 24.56 -12.44
CA ASP A 461 -18.58 24.11 -12.06
C ASP A 461 -18.84 22.64 -12.38
N GLU A 462 -18.28 22.10 -13.47
CA GLU A 462 -18.28 20.65 -13.74
C GLU A 462 -17.51 19.90 -12.65
N VAL A 463 -16.33 20.40 -12.26
CA VAL A 463 -15.57 19.85 -11.12
C VAL A 463 -16.38 19.95 -9.84
N HIS A 464 -16.99 21.11 -9.55
CA HIS A 464 -17.79 21.32 -8.34
C HIS A 464 -18.95 20.32 -8.22
N ALA A 465 -19.62 19.99 -9.34
CA ALA A 465 -20.73 19.04 -9.39
C ALA A 465 -20.31 17.60 -9.07
N VAL A 466 -19.07 17.19 -9.39
CA VAL A 466 -18.52 15.87 -9.05
C VAL A 466 -17.63 15.87 -7.81
N ALA A 467 -17.40 17.04 -7.21
CA ALA A 467 -16.56 17.24 -6.03
C ALA A 467 -17.37 17.10 -4.73
N GLN A 468 -17.67 18.21 -4.04
CA GLN A 468 -18.36 18.23 -2.75
C GLN A 468 -17.80 17.26 -1.67
N GLY A 469 -16.53 16.88 -1.76
CA GLY A 469 -15.88 15.90 -0.88
C GLY A 469 -16.20 14.43 -1.19
N ARG A 470 -16.96 14.15 -2.25
CA ARG A 470 -17.46 12.81 -2.59
C ARG A 470 -16.34 11.88 -3.07
N VAL A 471 -16.26 10.72 -2.46
CA VAL A 471 -15.44 9.59 -2.92
C VAL A 471 -16.18 8.90 -4.07
N TRP A 472 -15.43 8.48 -5.08
CA TRP A 472 -15.91 7.70 -6.23
C TRP A 472 -15.04 6.45 -6.37
N THR A 473 -15.60 5.37 -6.90
CA THR A 473 -14.77 4.26 -7.41
C THR A 473 -14.01 4.70 -8.67
N GLY A 474 -12.97 3.97 -9.10
CA GLY A 474 -12.22 4.31 -10.32
C GLY A 474 -13.10 4.19 -11.57
N ARG A 475 -14.02 3.21 -11.58
CA ARG A 475 -15.07 3.09 -12.61
C ARG A 475 -15.94 4.34 -12.67
N GLN A 476 -16.42 4.82 -11.53
CA GLN A 476 -17.23 6.04 -11.41
C GLN A 476 -16.45 7.32 -11.73
N GLY A 477 -15.17 7.39 -11.36
CA GLY A 477 -14.26 8.49 -11.65
C GLY A 477 -14.02 8.65 -13.16
N ALA A 478 -13.85 7.53 -13.89
CA ALA A 478 -13.69 7.54 -15.34
C ALA A 478 -14.95 8.06 -16.06
N GLN A 479 -16.14 7.65 -15.62
CA GLN A 479 -17.42 8.16 -16.13
C GLN A 479 -17.60 9.68 -15.93
N ARG A 480 -16.84 10.28 -15.00
CA ARG A 480 -16.93 11.69 -14.56
C ARG A 480 -15.74 12.54 -15.02
N GLY A 481 -14.83 11.99 -15.82
CA GLY A 481 -13.62 12.69 -16.30
C GLY A 481 -12.53 12.91 -15.23
N LEU A 482 -12.73 12.42 -14.01
CA LEU A 482 -11.75 12.55 -12.92
C LEU A 482 -10.50 11.69 -13.17
N VAL A 483 -10.62 10.60 -13.93
CA VAL A 483 -9.51 9.80 -14.45
C VAL A 483 -9.71 9.55 -15.95
N ASP A 484 -8.65 9.21 -16.68
CA ASP A 484 -8.65 9.01 -18.14
C ASP A 484 -9.06 7.59 -18.58
N GLY A 485 -9.08 6.64 -17.64
CA GLY A 485 -9.64 5.30 -17.88
C GLY A 485 -9.37 4.31 -16.77
N VAL A 486 -10.02 3.15 -16.88
CA VAL A 486 -9.90 2.05 -15.91
C VAL A 486 -8.59 1.27 -16.11
N GLY A 487 -7.83 1.02 -15.04
CA GLY A 487 -6.66 0.15 -15.02
C GLY A 487 -5.51 0.67 -14.14
N GLY A 488 -4.63 -0.22 -13.71
CA GLY A 488 -3.48 0.13 -12.87
C GLY A 488 -2.13 0.27 -13.58
N LEU A 489 -1.07 -0.22 -12.94
CA LEU A 489 0.34 0.01 -13.27
C LEU A 489 0.70 -0.44 -14.69
N ARG A 490 0.23 -1.61 -15.13
CA ARG A 490 0.46 -2.09 -16.51
C ARG A 490 -0.07 -1.09 -17.55
N ARG A 491 -1.28 -0.57 -17.35
CA ARG A 491 -1.90 0.41 -18.26
C ARG A 491 -1.17 1.76 -18.25
N SER A 492 -0.70 2.20 -17.07
CA SER A 492 0.12 3.41 -16.93
C SER A 492 1.48 3.27 -17.65
N LEU A 493 2.15 2.11 -17.54
CA LEU A 493 3.40 1.84 -18.25
C LEU A 493 3.21 1.79 -19.77
N ASP A 494 2.13 1.17 -20.26
CA ASP A 494 1.81 1.18 -21.70
C ASP A 494 1.46 2.57 -22.22
N ALA A 495 0.83 3.42 -21.39
CA ALA A 495 0.59 4.82 -21.74
C ALA A 495 1.90 5.62 -21.77
N ALA A 496 2.84 5.37 -20.85
CA ALA A 496 4.18 5.94 -20.91
C ALA A 496 4.93 5.51 -22.19
N LYS A 497 4.96 4.20 -22.52
CA LYS A 497 5.55 3.69 -23.78
C LYS A 497 4.98 4.41 -25.00
N ARG A 498 3.64 4.50 -25.11
CA ARG A 498 2.98 5.23 -26.21
C ARG A 498 3.34 6.72 -26.27
N ARG A 499 3.46 7.40 -25.12
CA ARG A 499 3.93 8.80 -25.03
C ARG A 499 5.37 8.97 -25.48
N LEU A 500 6.21 7.95 -25.30
CA LEU A 500 7.60 7.89 -25.79
C LEU A 500 7.72 7.44 -27.26
N GLY A 501 6.61 7.13 -27.93
CA GLY A 501 6.61 6.59 -29.30
C GLY A 501 7.10 5.14 -29.40
N LEU A 502 7.12 4.42 -28.28
CA LEU A 502 7.49 3.00 -28.19
C LEU A 502 6.26 2.10 -28.36
N ASP A 503 6.48 0.89 -28.88
CA ASP A 503 5.44 -0.14 -28.91
C ASP A 503 5.18 -0.67 -27.48
N PRO A 504 3.92 -0.96 -27.09
CA PRO A 504 3.62 -1.60 -25.80
C PRO A 504 4.40 -2.91 -25.54
N ALA A 505 4.80 -3.66 -26.56
CA ALA A 505 5.63 -4.86 -26.41
C ALA A 505 7.12 -4.56 -26.15
N GLU A 506 7.59 -3.32 -26.33
CA GLU A 506 8.99 -2.98 -26.06
C GLU A 506 9.30 -2.98 -24.56
N LYS A 507 10.49 -3.51 -24.24
CA LYS A 507 10.98 -3.61 -22.86
C LYS A 507 11.60 -2.29 -22.43
N ILE A 508 11.09 -1.74 -21.33
CA ILE A 508 11.60 -0.52 -20.68
C ILE A 508 12.25 -0.87 -19.35
N THR A 509 13.18 -0.03 -18.88
CA THR A 509 13.66 -0.08 -17.50
C THR A 509 12.78 0.80 -16.64
N VAL A 510 12.21 0.23 -15.57
CA VAL A 510 11.58 1.02 -14.50
C VAL A 510 12.64 1.28 -13.43
N LEU A 511 12.82 2.55 -13.04
CA LEU A 511 13.69 2.98 -11.96
C LEU A 511 12.85 3.41 -10.76
N THR A 512 13.24 3.02 -9.55
CA THR A 512 12.65 3.52 -8.29
C THR A 512 13.71 4.31 -7.53
N TYR A 513 13.30 5.37 -6.83
CA TYR A 513 14.18 6.27 -6.09
C TYR A 513 14.18 6.00 -4.57
N THR A 514 13.86 4.78 -4.16
CA THR A 514 14.02 4.35 -2.76
C THR A 514 15.48 4.41 -2.32
N GLU A 515 15.76 5.06 -1.19
CA GLU A 515 17.13 5.21 -0.67
C GLU A 515 17.83 3.84 -0.56
N PRO A 516 18.97 3.62 -1.26
CA PRO A 516 19.65 2.34 -1.21
C PRO A 516 20.38 2.19 0.13
N VAL A 517 19.82 1.35 1.02
CA VAL A 517 20.38 0.90 2.32
C VAL A 517 21.90 1.04 2.36
N SER A 518 22.47 1.76 3.32
CA SER A 518 23.89 2.09 3.27
C SER A 518 24.78 0.82 3.24
N PHE A 519 26.00 0.92 2.70
CA PHE A 519 26.90 -0.25 2.63
C PHE A 519 27.16 -0.87 4.02
N LEU A 520 27.20 -0.05 5.07
CA LEU A 520 27.37 -0.50 6.46
C LEU A 520 26.13 -1.23 6.98
N GLU A 521 24.93 -0.73 6.69
CA GLU A 521 23.68 -1.39 7.06
C GLU A 521 23.50 -2.71 6.31
N ARG A 522 23.72 -2.74 4.99
CA ARG A 522 23.72 -4.00 4.20
C ARG A 522 24.68 -5.04 4.78
N MET A 523 25.85 -4.62 5.25
CA MET A 523 26.82 -5.51 5.90
C MET A 523 26.32 -5.99 7.29
N LEU A 524 25.70 -5.12 8.08
CA LEU A 524 25.13 -5.46 9.39
C LEU A 524 23.96 -6.44 9.25
N LEU A 525 23.07 -6.18 8.31
CA LEU A 525 21.86 -6.97 8.01
C LEU A 525 22.22 -8.35 7.48
N ARG A 526 23.19 -8.44 6.55
CA ARG A 526 23.75 -9.74 6.08
C ARG A 526 24.42 -10.52 7.23
N SER A 527 25.10 -9.83 8.15
CA SER A 527 25.71 -10.47 9.33
C SER A 527 24.68 -11.05 10.31
N LEU A 528 23.49 -10.43 10.41
CA LEU A 528 22.36 -10.93 11.18
C LEU A 528 21.68 -12.11 10.46
N ARG A 529 21.34 -11.96 9.17
CA ARG A 529 20.65 -12.98 8.35
C ARG A 529 21.44 -14.28 8.20
N ASP A 530 22.75 -14.20 7.92
CA ASP A 530 23.59 -15.38 7.71
C ASP A 530 23.95 -16.13 9.03
N GLY A 531 23.35 -15.76 10.16
CA GLY A 531 23.70 -16.25 11.49
C GLY A 531 25.14 -15.90 11.89
N GLY A 532 25.67 -14.81 11.33
CA GLY A 532 27.07 -14.41 11.45
C GLY A 532 27.52 -14.22 12.90
N MET A 533 26.67 -13.61 13.73
CA MET A 533 26.92 -13.45 15.17
C MET A 533 26.98 -14.78 15.92
N ALA A 534 26.12 -15.75 15.58
CA ALA A 534 26.16 -17.10 16.18
C ALA A 534 27.40 -17.88 15.73
N LYS A 535 27.79 -17.77 14.46
CA LYS A 535 29.03 -18.35 13.91
C LYS A 535 30.29 -17.69 14.49
N LEU A 536 30.25 -16.38 14.77
CA LEU A 536 31.34 -15.67 15.48
C LEU A 536 31.43 -16.11 16.94
N ALA A 537 30.31 -16.20 17.66
CA ALA A 537 30.27 -16.67 19.05
C ALA A 537 30.79 -18.11 19.19
N ALA A 538 30.40 -19.00 18.25
CA ALA A 538 30.93 -20.35 18.16
C ALA A 538 32.45 -20.37 17.90
N ARG A 539 32.94 -19.57 16.93
CA ARG A 539 34.39 -19.47 16.64
C ARG A 539 35.20 -18.78 17.75
N ALA A 540 34.58 -17.92 18.55
CA ALA A 540 35.20 -17.25 19.70
C ALA A 540 35.18 -18.10 20.98
N GLY A 541 34.62 -19.32 20.96
CA GLY A 541 34.51 -20.19 22.13
C GLY A 541 33.48 -19.73 23.17
N LEU A 542 32.55 -18.85 22.78
CA LEU A 542 31.48 -18.32 23.64
C LEU A 542 30.21 -19.20 23.65
N ALA A 543 30.23 -20.33 22.94
CA ALA A 543 29.09 -21.24 22.75
C ALA A 543 29.00 -22.36 23.82
N GLU A 544 29.38 -22.07 25.06
CA GLU A 544 29.03 -22.88 26.24
C GLU A 544 27.88 -22.18 26.98
N PRO A 545 26.77 -22.89 27.32
CA PRO A 545 25.61 -22.28 27.93
C PRO A 545 25.89 -21.91 29.39
N VAL A 546 26.38 -20.68 29.61
CA VAL A 546 26.56 -20.12 30.96
C VAL A 546 25.20 -20.01 31.64
N ARG A 547 24.89 -20.99 32.51
CA ARG A 547 23.79 -20.93 33.49
C ARG A 547 24.01 -19.74 34.43
N GLY A 548 23.54 -18.56 34.03
CA GLY A 548 23.73 -17.34 34.80
C GLY A 548 23.53 -16.01 34.07
N ALA A 549 22.79 -15.97 32.95
CA ALA A 549 22.60 -14.75 32.15
C ALA A 549 21.39 -13.86 32.57
N GLY A 550 21.01 -13.89 33.86
CA GLY A 550 19.96 -13.02 34.40
C GLY A 550 20.12 -11.52 34.10
N PRO A 551 21.33 -10.92 34.23
CA PRO A 551 21.49 -9.47 34.05
C PRO A 551 21.26 -8.96 32.62
N VAL A 552 21.53 -9.78 31.60
CA VAL A 552 21.41 -9.36 30.19
C VAL A 552 19.95 -9.42 29.73
N ALA A 553 19.22 -10.48 30.12
CA ALA A 553 17.78 -10.56 29.90
C ALA A 553 17.02 -9.44 30.64
N ASP A 554 17.39 -9.13 31.89
CA ASP A 554 16.81 -8.00 32.63
C ASP A 554 17.16 -6.65 32.01
N THR A 555 18.35 -6.49 31.41
CA THR A 555 18.73 -5.25 30.72
C THR A 555 17.96 -5.09 29.41
N LEU A 556 17.75 -6.16 28.64
CA LEU A 556 16.90 -6.16 27.45
C LEU A 556 15.43 -5.92 27.81
N ASN A 557 14.91 -6.53 28.89
CA ASN A 557 13.56 -6.26 29.38
C ASN A 557 13.40 -4.82 29.93
N ARG A 558 14.45 -4.21 30.48
CA ARG A 558 14.42 -2.79 30.88
C ARG A 558 14.56 -1.84 29.70
N LEU A 559 15.24 -2.23 28.63
CA LEU A 559 15.29 -1.47 27.38
C LEU A 559 13.94 -1.56 26.62
N SER A 560 13.32 -2.74 26.54
CA SER A 560 11.97 -2.89 25.98
C SER A 560 10.89 -2.24 26.86
N GLY A 561 11.03 -2.30 28.18
CA GLY A 561 10.18 -1.55 29.12
C GLY A 561 10.39 -0.03 29.08
N GLY A 562 11.58 0.44 28.68
CA GLY A 562 11.88 1.86 28.48
C GLY A 562 11.20 2.47 27.24
N LEU A 563 10.86 1.64 26.25
CA LEU A 563 10.09 2.06 25.06
C LEU A 563 8.62 2.41 25.37
N ALA A 564 8.11 2.06 26.55
CA ALA A 564 6.81 2.54 27.04
C ALA A 564 6.82 4.02 27.51
N GLY A 565 7.95 4.72 27.41
CA GLY A 565 8.17 6.07 27.95
C GLY A 565 8.27 7.21 26.94
N ALA A 566 8.03 6.98 25.64
CA ALA A 566 8.22 7.98 24.58
C ALA A 566 7.12 9.07 24.56
N LEU A 567 7.17 9.99 25.54
CA LEU A 567 6.34 11.19 25.61
C LEU A 567 7.14 12.44 25.17
N ARG A 568 6.71 13.03 24.05
CA ARG A 568 6.79 14.47 23.68
C ARG A 568 8.14 15.22 23.73
N GLU A 569 8.55 15.71 22.55
CA GLU A 569 8.96 17.11 22.32
C GLU A 569 8.49 17.49 20.89
N ASP A 570 7.29 18.05 20.70
CA ASP A 570 7.17 19.42 20.17
C ASP A 570 5.72 20.01 20.19
N GLY A 571 4.71 19.23 20.58
CA GLY A 571 3.43 19.78 21.09
C GLY A 571 2.26 19.90 20.11
N THR A 572 2.36 19.42 18.87
CA THR A 572 1.20 19.36 17.93
C THR A 572 1.10 18.01 17.22
N LEU A 573 0.30 17.09 17.77
CA LEU A 573 -0.23 15.94 17.03
C LEU A 573 -1.53 15.41 17.68
N ALA A 574 -2.47 14.97 16.84
CA ALA A 574 -3.83 14.64 17.23
C ALA A 574 -3.91 13.32 18.00
N ALA A 575 -4.81 13.25 18.99
CA ALA A 575 -5.16 11.97 19.58
C ALA A 575 -6.16 11.26 18.67
N VAL A 576 -5.67 10.25 17.95
CA VAL A 576 -6.47 9.30 17.19
C VAL A 576 -6.36 7.98 17.93
N ALA A 577 -7.45 7.52 18.55
CA ALA A 577 -7.47 6.19 19.15
C ALA A 577 -7.48 5.12 18.04
N LEU A 578 -7.19 3.86 18.40
CA LEU A 578 -7.24 2.73 17.49
C LEU A 578 -8.48 1.88 17.81
N LEU A 579 -9.09 1.32 16.77
CA LEU A 579 -10.00 0.17 16.86
C LEU A 579 -9.54 -0.82 15.79
N ASP A 580 -9.38 -2.09 16.15
CA ASP A 580 -8.84 -3.16 15.29
C ASP A 580 -7.52 -2.79 14.57
N GLY A 581 -6.61 -2.08 15.25
CA GLY A 581 -5.30 -1.70 14.71
C GLY A 581 -5.31 -0.62 13.62
N ARG A 582 -6.48 -0.06 13.27
CA ARG A 582 -6.60 0.98 12.23
C ARG A 582 -6.77 2.39 12.84
N PRO A 583 -6.08 3.42 12.32
CA PRO A 583 -6.23 4.81 12.77
C PRO A 583 -7.66 5.32 12.55
N LEU A 584 -8.33 5.74 13.63
CA LEU A 584 -9.74 6.18 13.60
C LEU A 584 -10.06 7.35 12.66
N ALA A 585 -9.07 8.13 12.21
CA ALA A 585 -9.26 9.40 11.50
C ALA A 585 -9.23 9.33 9.97
N LEU A 586 -8.84 8.19 9.36
CA LEU A 586 -8.45 8.17 7.93
C LEU A 586 -9.49 7.60 6.95
N MET A 587 -10.51 6.87 7.42
CA MET A 587 -11.68 6.54 6.59
C MET A 587 -12.98 6.65 7.39
N PRO A 588 -14.05 7.29 6.87
CA PRO A 588 -15.38 7.22 7.48
C PRO A 588 -15.97 5.80 7.40
N VAL A 589 -15.56 5.02 6.40
CA VAL A 589 -16.05 3.67 6.08
C VAL A 589 -14.97 2.62 6.39
N SER A 590 -15.34 1.49 6.97
CA SER A 590 -14.64 0.24 6.69
C SER A 590 -15.59 -0.64 5.90
N ILE A 591 -15.34 -0.78 4.59
CA ILE A 591 -15.95 -1.85 3.82
C ILE A 591 -15.26 -3.12 4.31
N ARG A 592 -15.97 -3.91 5.11
CA ARG A 592 -15.51 -5.23 5.54
C ARG A 592 -16.17 -6.24 4.62
N ILE A 593 -15.35 -6.87 3.80
CA ILE A 593 -15.63 -8.21 3.32
C ILE A 593 -15.55 -9.10 4.57
N ARG A 594 -16.63 -9.83 4.87
CA ARG A 594 -16.67 -10.84 5.94
C ARG A 594 -17.01 -12.17 5.32
#